data_AF-A0A7H4M7Y7-F1
#
_entry.id   AF-A0A7H4M7Y7-F1
#
_cell.length_a   1.000
_cell.length_b   1.000
_cell.length_c   1.000
_cell.angle_alpha   90.00
_cell.angle_beta   90.00
_cell.angle_gamma   90.00
#
_symmetry.space_group_name_H-M   'P 1'
#
loop_
_entity.id
_entity.type
_entity.pdbx_description
1 polymer ?
#
loop_
_entity_poly.entity_id
_entity_poly.type
_entity_poly.pdbx_seq_one_letter_code
_entity_poly.pdbx_strand_id
1 'polypeptide(L)'
;MLSPVKETGTLLGAVTEAAAHESGLRAGTPVVMGGGDVQLGCLGLGVVRAGQTAVLGGTFWQQVVNLPQVRTDPQMNIRVNPHVIPGMAQAESISFFTGLTMRWVSRRLLR
;
A
#
# COMPACT_ATOMS: atom_id res chain seq x y z
N MET A 1 -5.03 -21.75 -14.04
CA MET A 1 -4.92 -20.80 -12.91
C MET A 1 -5.74 -19.56 -13.24
N LEU A 2 -6.55 -19.06 -12.31
CA LEU A 2 -7.55 -17.99 -12.56
C LEU A 2 -7.03 -16.56 -12.35
N SER A 3 -5.97 -16.36 -11.56
CA SER A 3 -5.48 -15.02 -11.17
C SER A 3 -3.95 -14.96 -11.17
N PRO A 4 -3.31 -14.77 -12.33
CA PRO A 4 -1.86 -14.64 -12.40
C PRO A 4 -1.40 -13.33 -11.76
N VAL A 5 -0.27 -13.38 -11.05
CA VAL A 5 0.36 -12.19 -10.45
C VAL A 5 1.02 -11.35 -11.55
N LYS A 6 0.81 -10.04 -11.52
CA LYS A 6 1.46 -9.05 -12.39
C LYS A 6 2.00 -7.92 -11.51
N GLU A 7 3.15 -7.38 -11.88
CA GLU A 7 3.76 -6.25 -11.18
C GLU A 7 2.92 -4.99 -11.32
N THR A 8 2.94 -4.14 -10.28
CA THR A 8 2.32 -2.81 -10.33
C THR A 8 2.91 -1.99 -11.48
N GLY A 9 2.07 -1.19 -12.14
CA GLY A 9 2.50 -0.35 -13.27
C GLY A 9 2.55 -1.08 -14.62
N THR A 10 2.25 -2.37 -14.66
CA THR A 10 2.14 -3.12 -15.93
C THR A 10 0.74 -3.03 -16.54
N LEU A 11 0.64 -3.05 -17.88
CA LEU A 11 -0.65 -3.08 -18.57
C LEU A 11 -1.38 -4.40 -18.26
N LEU A 12 -2.58 -4.29 -17.69
CA LEU A 12 -3.44 -5.43 -17.41
C LEU A 12 -4.38 -5.71 -18.58
N GLY A 13 -4.87 -4.66 -19.23
CA GLY A 13 -5.79 -4.73 -20.36
C GLY A 13 -6.37 -3.37 -20.67
N ALA A 14 -7.63 -3.35 -21.12
CA ALA A 14 -8.34 -2.12 -21.41
C ALA A 14 -9.80 -2.19 -20.91
N VAL A 15 -10.40 -1.03 -20.69
CA VAL A 15 -11.82 -0.90 -20.34
C VAL A 15 -12.67 -1.52 -21.44
N THR A 16 -13.54 -2.46 -21.07
CA THR A 16 -14.50 -3.12 -21.98
C THR A 16 -15.67 -2.20 -22.30
N GLU A 17 -16.44 -2.50 -23.35
CA GLU A 17 -17.66 -1.75 -23.69
C GLU A 17 -18.68 -1.74 -22.54
N ALA A 18 -18.88 -2.88 -21.88
CA ALA A 18 -19.79 -2.98 -20.74
C ALA A 18 -19.32 -2.09 -19.57
N ALA A 19 -18.03 -2.15 -19.22
CA ALA A 19 -17.47 -1.32 -18.16
C ALA A 19 -17.46 0.17 -18.51
N ALA A 20 -17.31 0.52 -19.80
CA ALA A 20 -17.40 1.89 -20.27
C ALA A 20 -18.79 2.47 -20.03
N HIS A 21 -19.85 1.71 -20.32
CA HIS A 21 -21.24 2.12 -20.09
C HIS A 21 -21.54 2.36 -18.60
N GLU A 22 -20.96 1.57 -17.69
CA GLU A 22 -21.18 1.70 -16.25
C GLU A 22 -20.34 2.80 -15.58
N SER A 23 -19.07 2.96 -16.01
CA SER A 23 -18.11 3.86 -15.36
C SER A 23 -18.05 5.26 -15.98
N GLY A 24 -18.52 5.43 -17.21
CA GLY A 24 -18.34 6.64 -18.01
C GLY A 24 -16.94 6.82 -18.61
N LEU A 25 -16.03 5.84 -18.42
CA LEU A 25 -14.74 5.81 -19.11
C LEU A 25 -14.90 5.39 -20.56
N ARG A 26 -13.98 5.83 -21.43
CA ARG A 26 -13.99 5.42 -22.84
C ARG A 26 -13.57 3.95 -22.97
N ALA A 27 -14.31 3.16 -23.76
CA ALA A 27 -13.89 1.81 -24.13
C ALA A 27 -12.50 1.82 -24.79
N GLY A 28 -11.68 0.83 -24.47
CA GLY A 28 -10.28 0.77 -24.91
C GLY A 28 -9.31 1.61 -24.08
N THR A 29 -9.76 2.36 -23.06
CA THR A 29 -8.86 3.07 -22.14
C THR A 29 -7.96 2.06 -21.42
N PRO A 30 -6.62 2.25 -21.38
CA PRO A 30 -5.70 1.33 -20.72
C PRO A 30 -6.01 1.16 -19.23
N VAL A 31 -6.01 -0.09 -18.77
CA VAL A 31 -6.12 -0.46 -17.35
C VAL A 31 -4.78 -1.02 -16.90
N VAL A 32 -4.17 -0.36 -15.92
CA VAL A 32 -2.83 -0.69 -15.40
C VAL A 32 -2.97 -1.39 -14.05
N MET A 33 -2.11 -2.37 -13.78
CA MET A 33 -2.09 -3.07 -12.50
C MET A 33 -1.76 -2.10 -11.35
N GLY A 34 -2.66 -2.07 -10.36
CA GLY A 34 -2.50 -1.30 -9.13
C GLY A 34 -1.57 -1.97 -8.11
N GLY A 35 -1.72 -1.58 -6.84
CA GLY A 35 -0.95 -2.08 -5.70
C GLY A 35 -1.64 -1.76 -4.38
N GLY A 36 -1.03 -2.15 -3.26
CA GLY A 36 -1.53 -1.81 -1.92
C GLY A 36 -1.43 -0.32 -1.62
N ASP A 37 -2.31 0.18 -0.77
CA ASP A 37 -2.41 1.61 -0.40
C ASP A 37 -1.14 2.12 0.28
N VAL A 38 -0.56 1.36 1.21
CA VAL A 38 0.70 1.69 1.90
C VAL A 38 1.85 1.77 0.91
N GLN A 39 1.99 0.77 0.03
CA GLN A 39 3.10 0.69 -0.93
C GLN A 39 3.00 1.77 -2.01
N LEU A 40 1.80 2.03 -2.53
CA LEU A 40 1.55 3.14 -3.46
C LEU A 40 1.70 4.51 -2.78
N GLY A 41 1.32 4.61 -1.50
CA GLY A 41 1.57 5.80 -0.69
C GLY A 41 3.06 6.06 -0.53
N CYS A 42 3.87 5.03 -0.24
CA CYS A 42 5.33 5.13 -0.19
C CYS A 42 5.91 5.60 -1.53
N LEU A 43 5.41 5.07 -2.65
CA LEU A 43 5.77 5.53 -3.99
C LEU A 43 5.48 7.02 -4.16
N GLY A 44 4.29 7.49 -3.78
CA GLY A 44 3.91 8.91 -3.85
C GLY A 44 4.76 9.83 -2.96
N LEU A 45 5.28 9.30 -1.84
CA LEU A 45 6.19 10.01 -0.93
C LEU A 45 7.67 9.95 -1.38
N GLY A 46 7.99 9.23 -2.45
CA GLY A 46 9.38 9.02 -2.90
C GLY A 46 10.19 8.05 -2.04
N VAL A 47 9.52 7.23 -1.23
CA VAL A 47 10.11 6.16 -0.40
C VAL A 47 10.23 4.90 -1.25
N VAL A 48 11.18 4.90 -2.19
CA VAL A 48 11.31 3.91 -3.29
C VAL A 48 12.69 3.25 -3.38
N ARG A 49 13.58 3.52 -2.43
CA ARG A 49 14.94 2.96 -2.34
C ARG A 49 15.13 2.24 -1.03
N ALA A 50 16.02 1.24 -1.02
CA ALA A 50 16.39 0.50 0.19
C ALA A 50 16.87 1.44 1.30
N GLY A 51 16.49 1.12 2.54
CA GLY A 51 16.81 1.91 3.74
C GLY A 51 15.94 3.16 3.94
N GLN A 52 15.18 3.60 2.94
CA GLN A 52 14.19 4.66 3.16
C GLN A 52 13.04 4.17 4.04
N THR A 53 12.46 5.09 4.81
CA THR A 53 11.40 4.80 5.78
C THR A 53 10.31 5.87 5.74
N ALA A 54 9.09 5.48 6.11
CA ALA A 54 8.00 6.40 6.38
C ALA A 54 7.26 6.01 7.67
N VAL A 55 6.63 7.00 8.29
CA VAL A 55 5.67 6.81 9.39
C VAL A 55 4.33 7.38 8.94
N LEU A 56 3.35 6.51 8.77
CA LEU A 56 2.00 6.86 8.30
C LEU A 56 1.08 7.03 9.50
N GLY A 57 0.79 8.28 9.86
CA GLY A 57 0.02 8.66 11.05
C GLY A 57 -1.50 8.62 10.87
N GLY A 58 -2.06 7.46 10.49
CA GLY A 58 -3.50 7.28 10.26
C GLY A 58 -4.31 6.90 11.51
N THR A 59 -5.46 6.26 11.30
CA THR A 59 -6.27 5.64 12.38
C THR A 59 -5.43 4.62 13.15
N PHE A 60 -4.65 3.83 12.42
CA PHE A 60 -3.52 3.06 12.93
C PHE A 60 -2.25 3.67 12.39
N TRP A 61 -1.20 3.65 13.20
CA TRP A 61 0.10 4.12 12.77
C TRP A 61 0.86 2.96 12.14
N GLN A 62 1.46 3.21 10.98
CA GLN A 62 2.29 2.22 10.29
C GLN A 62 3.71 2.77 10.15
N GLN A 63 4.69 2.00 10.58
CA GLN A 63 6.10 2.26 10.32
C GLN A 63 6.55 1.30 9.23
N VAL A 64 7.06 1.87 8.14
CA VAL A 64 7.51 1.10 6.98
C VAL A 64 8.97 1.38 6.69
N VAL A 65 9.70 0.33 6.36
CA VAL A 65 11.12 0.41 6.00
C VAL A 65 11.37 -0.44 4.76
N ASN A 66 11.94 0.16 3.72
CA ASN A 66 12.33 -0.55 2.51
C ASN A 66 13.56 -1.42 2.79
N LEU A 67 13.44 -2.73 2.61
CA LEU A 67 14.52 -3.66 2.89
C LEU A 67 15.48 -3.78 1.70
N PRO A 68 16.81 -3.77 1.91
CA PRO A 68 17.78 -4.02 0.84
C PRO A 68 17.71 -5.48 0.34
N GLN A 69 17.28 -6.41 1.19
CA GLN A 69 17.07 -7.82 0.90
C GLN A 69 15.91 -8.33 1.75
N VAL A 70 15.13 -9.27 1.22
CA VAL A 70 14.02 -9.87 1.97
C VAL A 70 14.55 -10.58 3.21
N ARG A 71 14.12 -10.13 4.39
CA ARG A 71 14.48 -10.69 5.69
C ARG A 71 13.28 -10.65 6.60
N THR A 72 13.00 -11.76 7.28
CA THR A 72 11.92 -11.86 8.25
C THR A 72 12.42 -11.61 9.66
N ASP A 73 11.55 -11.12 10.53
CA ASP A 73 11.81 -11.01 11.96
C ASP A 73 11.74 -12.40 12.61
N PRO A 74 12.82 -12.90 13.26
CA PRO A 74 12.80 -14.19 13.96
C PRO A 74 11.74 -14.29 15.06
N GLN A 75 11.32 -13.16 15.62
CA GLN A 75 10.31 -13.10 16.67
C GLN A 75 8.88 -12.93 16.14
N MET A 76 8.71 -12.80 14.81
CA MET A 76 7.42 -12.65 14.13
C MET A 76 6.61 -11.42 14.58
N ASN A 77 7.26 -10.36 15.06
CA ASN A 77 6.60 -9.10 15.42
C ASN A 77 6.34 -8.23 14.19
N ILE A 78 7.27 -8.23 13.23
CA ILE A 78 7.24 -7.36 12.04
C ILE A 78 6.82 -8.16 10.81
N ARG A 79 5.83 -7.64 10.06
CA ARG A 79 5.39 -8.23 8.79
C ARG A 79 6.31 -7.79 7.67
N VAL A 80 6.47 -8.62 6.65
CA VAL A 80 7.23 -8.28 5.45
C VAL A 80 6.30 -8.42 4.24
N ASN A 81 6.08 -7.31 3.55
CA ASN A 81 5.18 -7.21 2.40
C ASN A 81 5.98 -6.87 1.13
N PRO A 82 5.56 -7.33 -0.06
CA PRO A 82 6.12 -6.85 -1.32
C PRO A 82 5.92 -5.33 -1.47
N HIS A 83 6.91 -4.62 -2.00
CA HIS A 83 6.75 -3.24 -2.44
C HIS A 83 6.16 -3.20 -3.86
N VAL A 84 5.51 -2.11 -4.26
CA VAL A 84 5.19 -1.83 -5.68
C VAL A 84 6.41 -1.62 -6.59
N ILE A 85 7.62 -1.50 -6.03
CA ILE A 85 8.85 -1.44 -6.82
C ILE A 85 9.31 -2.88 -7.03
N PRO A 86 9.47 -3.35 -8.27
CA PRO A 86 9.81 -4.74 -8.55
C PRO A 86 11.08 -5.20 -7.82
N GLY A 87 11.02 -6.39 -7.22
CA GLY A 87 12.15 -6.99 -6.52
C GLY A 87 12.46 -6.42 -5.13
N MET A 88 11.63 -5.51 -4.60
CA MET A 88 11.82 -4.92 -3.27
C MET A 88 10.70 -5.34 -2.30
N ALA A 89 11.04 -5.41 -1.01
CA ALA A 89 10.10 -5.66 0.07
C ALA A 89 10.15 -4.56 1.13
N GLN A 90 9.08 -4.44 1.90
CA GLN A 90 8.95 -3.53 3.03
C GLN A 90 8.75 -4.31 4.32
N ALA A 91 9.52 -3.98 5.34
CA ALA A 91 9.19 -4.33 6.71
C ALA A 91 8.11 -3.35 7.20
N GLU A 92 7.00 -3.88 7.69
CA GLU A 92 5.83 -3.13 8.12
C GLU A 92 5.46 -3.50 9.56
N SER A 93 5.51 -2.49 10.43
CA SER A 93 5.04 -2.54 11.81
C SER A 93 3.79 -1.68 11.95
N ILE A 94 2.81 -2.17 12.73
CA ILE A 94 1.53 -1.49 12.92
C ILE A 94 1.32 -1.24 14.41
N SER A 95 1.28 0.03 14.79
CA SER A 95 0.91 0.46 16.14
C SER A 95 -0.60 0.70 16.18
N PHE A 96 -1.32 -0.24 16.77
CA PHE A 96 -2.74 -0.11 17.03
C PHE A 96 -3.05 1.05 17.99
N PHE A 97 -4.32 1.45 18.02
CA PHE A 97 -4.90 2.43 18.94
C PHE A 97 -4.53 3.90 18.71
N THR A 98 -3.27 4.25 18.43
CA THR A 98 -2.76 5.61 18.15
C THR A 98 -3.78 6.68 17.72
N GLY A 99 -4.08 6.81 16.42
CA GLY A 99 -5.01 7.83 15.92
C GLY A 99 -6.44 7.61 16.40
N LEU A 100 -6.85 6.35 16.57
CA LEU A 100 -8.18 5.97 17.05
C LEU A 100 -8.46 6.46 18.48
N THR A 101 -7.53 6.29 19.41
CA THR A 101 -7.66 6.70 20.81
C THR A 101 -7.53 8.21 20.94
N MET A 102 -6.65 8.85 20.15
CA MET A 102 -6.59 10.32 20.08
C MET A 102 -7.92 10.92 19.65
N ARG A 103 -8.54 10.38 18.60
CA ARG A 103 -9.88 10.80 18.17
C ARG A 103 -10.94 10.55 19.24
N TRP A 104 -10.86 9.43 19.97
CA TRP A 104 -11.77 9.14 21.08
C TRP A 104 -11.64 10.18 22.21
N VAL A 105 -10.42 10.47 22.68
CA VAL A 105 -10.15 11.50 23.71
C VAL A 105 -10.71 12.84 23.26
N SER A 106 -10.39 13.27 22.04
CA SER A 106 -10.86 14.53 21.47
C SER A 106 -12.39 14.63 21.45
N ARG A 107 -13.10 13.53 21.16
CA ARG A 107 -14.57 13.53 21.07
C ARG A 107 -15.28 13.36 22.41
N ARG A 108 -14.64 12.72 23.40
CA ARG A 108 -15.29 12.32 24.65
C ARG A 108 -14.89 13.15 25.86
N LEU A 109 -13.67 13.69 25.87
CA LEU A 109 -13.11 14.38 27.04
C LEU A 109 -12.82 15.86 26.78
N LEU A 110 -12.64 16.26 25.51
CA LEU A 110 -12.27 17.62 25.13
C LEU A 110 -13.41 18.39 24.43
N ARG A 111 -14.66 17.93 24.61
CA ARG A 111 -15.90 18.63 24.25
C ARG A 111 -16.71 18.85 25.50
#